data_AF-A0A2E3VYS1-F1
#
_entry.id   AF-A0A2E3VYS1-F1
#
_cell.length_a   1.000
_cell.length_b   1.000
_cell.length_c   1.000
_cell.angle_alpha   90.00
_cell.angle_beta   90.00
_cell.angle_gamma   90.00
#
_symmetry.space_group_name_H-M   'P 1'
#
loop_
_entity.id
_entity.type
_entity.pdbx_description
1 polymer ?
#
loop_
_entity_poly.entity_id
_entity_poly.type
_entity_poly.pdbx_seq_one_letter_code
_entity_poly.pdbx_strand_id
1 'polypeptide(L)'
;MAKYLGFVIILLSFSAHSLDLEKYKEQIRGHVKSMFGEEISNKLLGEKKVSLELPNIPKVEVDATSTKVYSDKNRAIEKQGSSFKSLSNKEKRKYQVAFIQELYEVTRNSEPKQDDVIKYLNVLEQGGSREGVYRAITLDDVYSSLESYDETPEKALSDFTVKYGEKYLGRVFDGSSIRKLNLWSIKRIITEKTLEVMDVLANNPKDLYTWYAVFSAELATKYPKVWQTKIRSTQDPRVHLNWASQAPFQHIKSETIIKLHKLMNFLNQSNL
;
A
#
# COMPACT_ATOMS: atom_id res chain seq x y z
N MET A 1 -5.50 -37.85 -28.37
CA MET A 1 -4.32 -37.07 -27.89
C MET A 1 -3.40 -36.59 -29.01
N ALA A 2 -3.13 -37.39 -30.06
CA ALA A 2 -2.22 -36.99 -31.15
C ALA A 2 -2.68 -35.77 -32.01
N LYS A 3 -3.99 -35.50 -32.12
CA LYS A 3 -4.50 -34.37 -32.93
C LYS A 3 -4.30 -32.98 -32.32
N TYR A 4 -4.01 -32.87 -31.03
CA TYR A 4 -3.82 -31.58 -30.33
C TYR A 4 -2.35 -31.17 -30.21
N LEU A 5 -1.41 -32.10 -30.44
CA LEU A 5 0.02 -31.82 -30.43
C LEU A 5 0.43 -30.96 -31.64
N GLY A 6 -0.26 -31.11 -32.78
CA GLY A 6 0.00 -30.33 -33.99
C GLY A 6 -0.33 -28.84 -33.85
N PHE A 7 -1.32 -28.47 -33.03
CA PHE A 7 -1.70 -27.06 -32.85
C PHE A 7 -0.68 -26.29 -31.99
N VAL A 8 -0.02 -26.98 -31.05
CA VAL A 8 1.05 -26.41 -30.21
C VAL A 8 2.32 -26.15 -31.02
N ILE A 9 2.61 -26.96 -32.04
CA ILE A 9 3.79 -26.81 -32.90
C ILE A 9 3.63 -25.66 -33.91
N ILE A 10 2.41 -25.38 -34.39
CA ILE A 10 2.14 -24.25 -35.29
C ILE A 10 2.31 -22.90 -34.58
N LEU A 11 2.02 -22.82 -33.28
CA LEU A 11 2.21 -21.59 -32.49
C LEU A 11 3.68 -21.26 -32.20
N LEU A 12 4.59 -22.24 -32.25
CA LEU A 12 6.02 -22.04 -32.05
C LEU A 12 6.78 -21.59 -33.32
N SER A 13 6.09 -21.47 -34.46
CA SER A 13 6.71 -21.17 -35.76
C SER A 13 6.64 -19.68 -36.16
N PHE A 14 5.96 -18.83 -35.38
CA PHE A 14 5.81 -17.39 -35.66
C PHE A 14 6.85 -16.54 -34.91
N SER A 15 8.13 -16.76 -35.22
CA SER A 15 9.28 -16.01 -34.67
C SER A 15 9.65 -14.82 -35.55
N ALA A 16 8.71 -13.93 -35.88
CA ALA A 16 9.07 -12.76 -36.71
C ALA A 16 8.32 -11.46 -36.44
N HIS A 17 7.16 -11.47 -35.78
CA HIS A 17 6.48 -10.23 -35.37
C HIS A 17 6.18 -10.40 -33.88
N SER A 18 6.56 -9.41 -33.05
CA SER A 18 6.19 -9.38 -31.64
C SER A 18 4.68 -9.19 -31.53
N LEU A 19 3.95 -10.29 -31.76
CA LEU A 19 2.57 -10.43 -31.35
C LEU A 19 2.57 -10.08 -29.87
N ASP A 20 1.78 -9.07 -29.52
CA ASP A 20 1.50 -8.70 -28.14
C ASP A 20 0.74 -9.86 -27.49
N LEU A 21 1.51 -10.86 -27.05
CA LEU A 21 1.04 -12.11 -26.47
C LEU A 21 0.12 -11.82 -25.27
N GLU A 22 0.29 -10.70 -24.58
CA GLU A 22 -0.60 -10.27 -23.51
C GLU A 22 -2.02 -9.99 -24.00
N LYS A 23 -2.18 -9.40 -25.20
CA LYS A 23 -3.49 -9.10 -25.80
C LYS A 23 -4.25 -10.36 -26.22
N TYR A 24 -3.53 -11.39 -26.69
CA TYR A 24 -4.11 -12.66 -27.13
C TYR A 24 -4.29 -13.69 -26.00
N LYS A 25 -3.52 -13.59 -24.92
CA LYS A 25 -3.62 -14.46 -23.74
C LYS A 25 -5.04 -14.52 -23.19
N GLU A 26 -5.72 -13.39 -23.04
CA GLU A 26 -7.09 -13.35 -22.50
C GLU A 26 -8.12 -13.96 -23.47
N GLN A 27 -7.92 -13.80 -24.78
CA GLN A 27 -8.81 -14.39 -25.80
C GLN A 27 -8.69 -15.92 -25.83
N ILE A 28 -7.46 -16.45 -25.72
CA ILE A 28 -7.19 -17.89 -25.76
C ILE A 28 -7.49 -18.55 -24.40
N ARG A 29 -7.43 -17.80 -23.29
CA ARG A 29 -7.69 -18.31 -21.94
C ARG A 29 -9.08 -18.93 -21.79
N GLY A 30 -10.11 -18.34 -22.41
CA GLY A 30 -11.45 -18.94 -22.40
C GLY A 30 -11.46 -20.35 -22.98
N HIS A 31 -10.73 -20.57 -24.07
CA HIS A 31 -10.64 -21.84 -24.77
C HIS A 31 -9.73 -22.84 -24.05
N VAL A 32 -8.61 -22.39 -23.49
CA VAL A 32 -7.70 -23.23 -22.70
C VAL A 32 -8.37 -23.66 -21.39
N LYS A 33 -9.11 -22.76 -20.72
CA LYS A 33 -9.91 -23.10 -19.53
C LYS A 33 -10.98 -24.15 -19.83
N SER A 34 -11.69 -24.04 -20.96
CA SER A 34 -12.72 -25.02 -21.33
C SER A 34 -12.12 -26.38 -21.73
N MET A 35 -10.92 -26.42 -22.28
CA MET A 35 -10.29 -27.66 -22.76
C MET A 35 -9.45 -28.38 -21.71
N PHE A 36 -8.75 -27.65 -20.84
CA PHE A 36 -7.74 -28.19 -19.93
C PHE A 36 -8.01 -27.87 -18.46
N GLY A 37 -9.08 -27.14 -18.15
CA GLY A 37 -9.40 -26.71 -16.80
C GLY A 37 -8.59 -25.50 -16.33
N GLU A 38 -9.00 -24.97 -15.18
CA GLU A 38 -8.49 -23.71 -14.62
C GLU A 38 -7.02 -23.81 -14.19
N GLU A 39 -6.61 -24.96 -13.66
CA GLU A 39 -5.25 -25.18 -13.16
C GLU A 39 -4.20 -25.21 -14.29
N ILE A 40 -4.46 -25.94 -15.39
CA ILE A 40 -3.58 -25.99 -16.56
C ILE A 40 -3.59 -24.63 -17.28
N SER A 41 -4.75 -23.99 -17.39
CA SER A 41 -4.86 -22.65 -17.97
C SER A 41 -4.02 -21.61 -17.21
N ASN A 42 -4.04 -21.64 -15.88
CA ASN A 42 -3.25 -20.72 -15.05
C ASN A 42 -1.74 -21.04 -15.13
N LYS A 43 -1.37 -22.31 -15.24
CA LYS A 43 0.02 -22.74 -15.43
C LYS A 43 0.59 -22.34 -16.80
N LEU A 44 -0.24 -22.35 -17.85
CA LEU A 44 0.18 -22.13 -19.24
C LEU A 44 0.10 -20.65 -19.67
N LEU A 45 -0.88 -19.91 -19.17
CA LEU A 45 -1.15 -18.51 -19.57
C LEU A 45 -0.87 -17.49 -18.45
N GLY A 46 -0.45 -17.94 -17.28
CA GLY A 46 -0.40 -17.15 -16.05
C GLY A 46 -1.79 -16.98 -15.43
N GLU A 47 -1.85 -16.51 -14.19
CA GLU A 47 -3.11 -16.22 -13.52
C GLU A 47 -3.87 -15.08 -14.23
N LYS A 48 -5.20 -15.09 -14.11
CA LYS A 48 -6.02 -14.00 -14.64
C LYS A 48 -5.63 -12.69 -14.01
N LYS A 49 -5.32 -11.67 -14.82
CA LYS A 49 -5.16 -10.30 -14.34
C LYS A 49 -6.52 -9.84 -13.81
N VAL A 50 -6.74 -10.03 -12.51
CA VAL A 50 -7.91 -9.50 -11.83
C VAL A 50 -7.63 -8.03 -11.59
N SER A 51 -8.36 -7.17 -12.29
CA SER A 51 -8.38 -5.74 -12.03
C SER A 51 -9.53 -5.46 -11.06
N LEU A 52 -9.20 -4.88 -9.91
CA LEU A 52 -10.19 -4.23 -9.05
C LEU A 52 -10.23 -2.76 -9.45
N GLU A 53 -11.44 -2.19 -9.55
CA GLU A 53 -11.60 -0.75 -9.78
C GLU A 53 -11.40 0.02 -8.47
N LEU A 54 -10.76 1.18 -8.56
CA LEU A 54 -10.61 2.07 -7.42
C LEU A 54 -12.00 2.62 -7.07
N PRO A 55 -12.42 2.62 -5.79
CA PRO A 55 -13.66 3.28 -5.40
C PRO A 55 -13.57 4.79 -5.65
N ASN A 56 -14.74 5.44 -5.69
CA ASN A 56 -14.79 6.89 -5.81
C ASN A 56 -14.03 7.56 -4.67
N ILE A 57 -13.10 8.46 -5.02
CA ILE A 57 -12.32 9.19 -4.02
C ILE A 57 -13.27 10.12 -3.26
N PRO A 58 -13.38 9.97 -1.92
CA PRO A 58 -14.28 10.80 -1.16
C PRO A 58 -13.79 12.25 -1.12
N LYS A 59 -14.73 13.19 -1.08
CA LYS A 59 -14.41 14.58 -0.73
C LYS A 59 -14.14 14.63 0.77
N VAL A 60 -12.92 15.01 1.16
CA VAL A 60 -12.57 15.24 2.57
C VAL A 60 -13.18 16.58 2.97
N GLU A 61 -14.35 16.55 3.60
CA GLU A 61 -14.92 17.74 4.24
C GLU A 61 -14.16 18.01 5.54
N VAL A 62 -13.22 18.96 5.50
CA VAL A 62 -12.48 19.40 6.69
C VAL A 62 -13.37 20.36 7.47
N ASP A 63 -14.29 19.81 8.25
CA ASP A 63 -14.95 20.57 9.30
C ASP A 63 -14.10 20.47 10.57
N ALA A 64 -13.41 21.57 10.91
CA ALA A 64 -12.54 21.68 12.09
C ALA A 64 -13.27 21.40 13.42
N THR A 65 -14.61 21.40 13.41
CA THR A 65 -15.45 21.14 14.58
C THR A 65 -16.15 19.79 14.55
N SER A 66 -16.06 19.04 13.44
CA SER A 66 -16.79 17.78 13.30
C SER A 66 -16.05 16.62 13.95
N THR A 67 -16.62 16.12 15.04
CA THR A 67 -16.18 14.86 15.67
C THR A 67 -16.85 13.63 15.06
N LYS A 68 -17.69 13.78 14.02
CA LYS A 68 -18.47 12.67 13.42
C LYS A 68 -17.60 11.50 12.95
N VAL A 69 -16.35 11.76 12.54
CA VAL A 69 -15.39 10.73 12.14
C VAL A 69 -14.94 9.88 13.33
N TYR A 70 -14.91 10.46 14.54
CA TYR A 70 -14.42 9.84 15.77
C TYR A 70 -15.54 9.39 16.72
N SER A 71 -16.74 9.95 16.60
CA SER A 71 -17.85 9.70 17.54
C SER A 71 -18.61 8.41 17.28
N ASP A 72 -18.47 7.82 16.09
CA ASP A 72 -19.27 6.68 15.68
C ASP A 72 -18.63 5.35 16.12
N LYS A 73 -18.71 5.06 17.43
CA LYS A 73 -18.12 3.86 18.08
C LYS A 73 -18.65 2.52 17.54
N ASN A 74 -19.64 2.54 16.65
CA ASN A 74 -20.29 1.35 16.08
C ASN A 74 -19.88 1.03 14.64
N ARG A 75 -18.88 1.70 14.07
CA ARG A 75 -18.40 1.37 12.72
C ARG A 75 -18.01 -0.10 12.63
N ALA A 76 -18.47 -0.76 11.57
CA ALA A 76 -18.14 -2.16 11.31
C ALA A 76 -16.62 -2.41 11.25
N ILE A 77 -15.84 -1.38 10.86
CA ILE A 77 -14.38 -1.42 10.81
C ILE A 77 -13.72 -1.61 12.19
N GLU A 78 -14.32 -1.08 13.27
CA GLU A 78 -13.76 -1.17 14.63
C GLU A 78 -13.96 -2.58 15.23
N LYS A 79 -14.93 -3.33 14.72
CA LYS A 79 -15.20 -4.72 15.12
C LYS A 79 -14.26 -5.73 14.45
N GLN A 80 -13.53 -5.31 13.42
CA GLN A 80 -12.59 -6.14 12.67
C GLN A 80 -11.34 -6.54 13.49
N GLY A 81 -10.57 -7.50 12.98
CA GLY A 81 -9.27 -7.86 13.56
C GLY A 81 -9.35 -8.79 14.76
N SER A 82 -10.40 -9.61 14.85
CA SER A 82 -10.59 -10.60 15.93
C SER A 82 -9.35 -11.46 16.13
N SER A 83 -8.71 -11.92 15.05
CA SER A 83 -7.50 -12.74 15.10
C SER A 83 -6.33 -12.05 15.81
N PHE A 84 -6.17 -10.73 15.65
CA PHE A 84 -5.15 -9.97 16.38
C PHE A 84 -5.59 -9.70 17.83
N LYS A 85 -6.87 -9.39 18.04
CA LYS A 85 -7.44 -9.12 19.36
C LYS A 85 -7.36 -10.35 20.27
N SER A 86 -7.49 -11.55 19.72
CA SER A 86 -7.40 -12.82 20.46
C SER A 86 -5.98 -13.24 20.83
N LEU A 87 -4.94 -12.58 20.30
CA LEU A 87 -3.56 -12.89 20.66
C LEU A 87 -3.28 -12.53 22.13
N SER A 88 -2.37 -13.28 22.75
CA SER A 88 -1.84 -12.95 24.07
C SER A 88 -1.04 -11.65 24.03
N ASN A 89 -0.92 -10.97 25.18
CA ASN A 89 -0.13 -9.73 25.28
C ASN A 89 1.34 -9.96 24.86
N LYS A 90 1.91 -11.13 25.19
CA LYS A 90 3.28 -11.50 24.79
C LYS A 90 3.44 -11.60 23.27
N GLU A 91 2.44 -12.12 22.57
CA GLU A 91 2.46 -12.20 21.10
C GLU A 91 2.24 -10.83 20.46
N LYS A 92 1.27 -10.05 20.95
CA LYS A 92 1.02 -8.67 20.50
C LYS A 92 2.27 -7.81 20.61
N ARG A 93 3.02 -7.94 21.71
CA ARG A 93 4.26 -7.21 21.97
C ARG A 93 5.29 -7.41 20.85
N LYS A 94 5.46 -8.64 20.34
CA LYS A 94 6.38 -8.93 19.23
C LYS A 94 6.01 -8.15 17.96
N TYR A 95 4.71 -8.14 17.61
CA TYR A 95 4.23 -7.41 16.44
C TYR A 95 4.31 -5.89 16.62
N GLN A 96 4.08 -5.39 17.83
CA GLN A 96 4.19 -3.96 18.14
C GLN A 96 5.65 -3.48 18.09
N VAL A 97 6.59 -4.25 18.63
CA VAL A 97 8.03 -3.94 18.55
C VAL A 97 8.48 -3.93 17.08
N ALA A 98 8.14 -4.97 16.32
CA ALA A 98 8.48 -5.04 14.90
C ALA A 98 7.90 -3.85 14.11
N PHE A 99 6.66 -3.45 14.42
CA PHE A 99 6.04 -2.26 13.84
C PHE A 99 6.82 -0.98 14.18
N ILE A 100 7.20 -0.76 15.44
CA ILE A 100 7.93 0.44 15.85
C ILE A 100 9.30 0.50 15.17
N GLN A 101 10.02 -0.63 15.12
CA GLN A 101 11.31 -0.73 14.43
C GLN A 101 11.20 -0.37 12.95
N GLU A 102 10.31 -1.05 12.23
CA GLU A 102 10.10 -0.79 10.81
C GLU A 102 9.62 0.66 10.57
N LEU A 103 8.76 1.19 11.44
CA LEU A 103 8.29 2.56 11.34
C LEU A 103 9.45 3.56 11.45
N TYR A 104 10.36 3.39 12.41
CA TYR A 104 11.53 4.24 12.54
C TYR A 104 12.45 4.16 11.33
N GLU A 105 12.72 2.94 10.86
CA GLU A 105 13.55 2.72 9.68
C GLU A 105 13.00 3.44 8.45
N VAL A 106 11.69 3.34 8.18
CA VAL A 106 11.11 3.96 6.97
C VAL A 106 10.86 5.46 7.14
N THR A 107 10.53 5.91 8.36
CA THR A 107 10.19 7.32 8.61
C THR A 107 11.42 8.19 8.84
N ARG A 108 12.50 7.69 9.43
CA ARG A 108 13.71 8.46 9.75
C ARG A 108 14.97 7.96 9.05
N ASN A 109 14.92 6.82 8.34
CA ASN A 109 16.10 6.15 7.79
C ASN A 109 17.13 5.81 8.87
N SER A 110 16.67 5.48 10.08
CA SER A 110 17.51 5.12 11.21
C SER A 110 16.81 4.07 12.09
N GLU A 111 17.59 3.25 12.77
CA GLU A 111 17.04 2.37 13.81
C GLU A 111 16.54 3.18 15.02
N PRO A 112 15.48 2.74 15.71
CA PRO A 112 15.04 3.38 16.94
C PRO A 112 16.03 3.14 18.08
N LYS A 113 16.14 4.09 19.01
CA LYS A 113 16.81 3.83 20.30
C LYS A 113 15.94 2.89 21.15
N GLN A 114 16.56 2.16 22.07
CA GLN A 114 15.81 1.27 22.98
C GLN A 114 14.73 2.02 23.77
N ASP A 115 15.03 3.23 24.23
CA ASP A 115 14.09 4.09 24.94
C ASP A 115 12.88 4.47 24.08
N ASP A 116 13.08 4.73 22.79
CA ASP A 116 11.99 5.03 21.85
C ASP A 116 11.08 3.81 21.64
N VAL A 117 11.67 2.61 21.53
CA VAL A 117 10.91 1.37 21.44
C VAL A 117 10.06 1.15 22.68
N ILE A 118 10.64 1.31 23.88
CA ILE A 118 9.92 1.15 25.15
C ILE A 118 8.80 2.17 25.28
N LYS A 119 9.09 3.45 24.99
CA LYS A 119 8.12 4.56 25.04
C LYS A 119 6.89 4.27 24.19
N TYR A 120 7.08 3.98 22.89
CA TYR A 120 5.94 3.78 21.99
C TYR A 120 5.27 2.42 22.19
N LEU A 121 5.99 1.42 22.69
CA LEU A 121 5.38 0.16 23.08
C LEU A 121 4.40 0.36 24.23
N ASN A 122 4.77 1.13 25.25
CA ASN A 122 3.88 1.47 26.36
C ASN A 122 2.63 2.22 25.87
N VAL A 123 2.80 3.15 24.92
CA VAL A 123 1.66 3.86 24.29
C VAL A 123 0.71 2.87 23.62
N LEU A 124 1.23 1.92 22.83
CA LEU A 124 0.40 0.92 22.15
C LEU A 124 -0.25 -0.08 23.13
N GLU A 125 0.44 -0.46 24.20
CA GLU A 125 -0.11 -1.34 25.26
C GLU A 125 -1.22 -0.63 26.07
N GLN A 126 -1.17 0.69 26.19
CA GLN A 126 -2.20 1.52 26.85
C GLN A 126 -3.38 1.88 25.93
N GLY A 127 -3.42 1.36 24.70
CA GLY A 127 -4.52 1.60 23.76
C GLY A 127 -4.32 2.77 22.81
N GLY A 128 -3.11 3.34 22.75
CA GLY A 128 -2.72 4.28 21.70
C GLY A 128 -2.78 3.66 20.30
N SER A 129 -2.97 4.51 19.30
CA SER A 129 -3.09 4.08 17.90
C SER A 129 -1.74 4.04 17.20
N ARG A 130 -1.61 3.18 16.17
CA ARG A 130 -0.38 3.13 15.35
C ARG A 130 -0.15 4.41 14.57
N GLU A 131 -1.23 5.01 14.11
CA GLU A 131 -1.22 6.34 13.52
C GLU A 131 -0.75 7.41 14.52
N GLY A 132 -1.18 7.34 15.78
CA GLY A 132 -0.74 8.25 16.83
C GLY A 132 0.77 8.14 17.10
N VAL A 133 1.31 6.91 17.10
CA VAL A 133 2.76 6.69 17.17
C VAL A 133 3.48 7.29 15.95
N TYR A 134 2.95 7.10 14.74
CA TYR A 134 3.50 7.72 13.53
C TYR A 134 3.54 9.25 13.64
N ARG A 135 2.42 9.88 14.01
CA ARG A 135 2.34 11.33 14.20
C ARG A 135 3.27 11.84 15.27
N ALA A 136 3.44 11.11 16.38
CA ALA A 136 4.41 11.48 17.40
C ALA A 136 5.86 11.47 16.88
N ILE A 137 6.18 10.59 15.92
CA ILE A 137 7.50 10.52 15.30
C ILE A 137 7.72 11.61 14.25
N THR A 138 6.68 11.97 13.48
CA THR A 138 6.78 12.95 12.38
C THR A 138 6.54 14.40 12.77
N LEU A 139 6.05 14.64 13.99
CA LEU A 139 5.80 15.97 14.54
C LEU A 139 6.81 16.39 15.61
N ASP A 140 7.83 15.57 15.88
CA ASP A 140 8.86 15.94 16.84
C ASP A 140 9.99 16.78 16.23
N ASP A 141 10.83 17.33 17.11
CA ASP A 141 11.93 18.23 16.71
C ASP A 141 12.96 17.55 15.82
N VAL A 142 13.17 16.23 16.00
CA VAL A 142 14.09 15.45 15.17
C VAL A 142 13.58 15.41 13.73
N TYR A 143 12.30 15.08 13.53
CA TYR A 143 11.72 15.06 12.20
C TYR A 143 11.61 16.46 11.60
N SER A 144 11.27 17.48 12.41
CA SER A 144 11.25 18.88 11.95
C SER A 144 12.63 19.33 11.45
N SER A 145 13.71 18.88 12.11
CA SER A 145 15.08 19.13 11.64
C SER A 145 15.35 18.48 10.28
N LEU A 146 14.85 17.25 10.06
CA LEU A 146 14.93 16.60 8.74
C LEU A 146 14.17 17.40 7.67
N GLU A 147 12.98 17.94 8.00
CA GLU A 147 12.21 18.80 7.09
C GLU A 147 12.89 20.13 6.77
N SER A 148 13.83 20.59 7.60
CA SER A 148 14.56 21.85 7.37
C SER A 148 15.74 21.73 6.40
N TYR A 149 16.15 20.52 6.03
CA TYR A 149 17.26 20.35 5.08
C TYR A 149 16.90 20.89 3.70
N ASP A 150 17.84 21.65 3.12
CA ASP A 150 17.75 22.16 1.76
C ASP A 150 18.18 21.06 0.77
N GLU A 151 17.28 20.09 0.59
CA GLU A 151 17.43 18.99 -0.35
C GLU A 151 16.30 19.03 -1.38
N THR A 152 16.66 19.01 -2.66
CA THR A 152 15.70 18.88 -3.75
C THR A 152 15.35 17.41 -3.95
N PRO A 153 14.05 17.05 -4.03
CA PRO A 153 13.63 15.68 -4.21
C PRO A 153 13.94 15.19 -5.63
N GLU A 154 14.24 13.91 -5.76
CA GLU A 154 14.48 13.31 -7.06
C GLU A 154 13.25 13.42 -7.98
N LYS A 155 13.50 13.46 -9.29
CA LYS A 155 12.41 13.56 -10.29
C LYS A 155 11.42 12.40 -10.15
N ALA A 156 11.92 11.19 -9.87
CA ALA A 156 11.10 10.00 -9.68
C ALA A 156 10.12 10.14 -8.49
N LEU A 157 10.59 10.72 -7.37
CA LEU A 157 9.75 11.02 -6.21
C LEU A 157 8.70 12.08 -6.56
N SER A 158 9.11 13.15 -7.23
CA SER A 158 8.19 14.24 -7.63
C SER A 158 7.09 13.73 -8.56
N ASP A 159 7.45 12.96 -9.60
CA ASP A 159 6.51 12.39 -10.56
C ASP A 159 5.54 11.39 -9.90
N PHE A 160 6.06 10.58 -8.97
CA PHE A 160 5.23 9.69 -8.16
C PHE A 160 4.22 10.49 -7.33
N THR A 161 4.68 11.55 -6.67
CA THR A 161 3.86 12.38 -5.77
C THR A 161 2.68 13.02 -6.51
N VAL A 162 2.92 13.58 -7.69
CA VAL A 162 1.86 14.17 -8.55
C VAL A 162 0.85 13.10 -8.95
N LYS A 163 1.31 11.97 -9.52
CA LYS A 163 0.43 10.87 -9.96
C LYS A 163 -0.35 10.26 -8.80
N TYR A 164 0.28 10.13 -7.64
CA TYR A 164 -0.35 9.61 -6.43
C TYR A 164 -1.45 10.54 -5.93
N GLY A 165 -1.17 11.85 -5.90
CA GLY A 165 -2.16 12.87 -5.52
C GLY A 165 -3.41 12.82 -6.38
N GLU A 166 -3.24 12.79 -7.70
CA GLU A 166 -4.36 12.77 -8.63
C GLU A 166 -5.19 11.49 -8.46
N LYS A 167 -4.51 10.34 -8.39
CA LYS A 167 -5.16 9.03 -8.40
C LYS A 167 -5.77 8.61 -7.07
N TYR A 168 -5.09 8.84 -5.94
CA TYR A 168 -5.50 8.30 -4.65
C TYR A 168 -6.04 9.36 -3.69
N LEU A 169 -5.69 10.63 -3.90
CA LEU A 169 -6.15 11.74 -3.06
C LEU A 169 -7.20 12.62 -3.74
N GLY A 170 -7.37 12.50 -5.07
CA GLY A 170 -8.25 13.37 -5.86
C GLY A 170 -7.76 14.82 -5.85
N ARG A 171 -6.44 15.02 -5.72
CA ARG A 171 -5.81 16.35 -5.63
C ARG A 171 -4.77 16.50 -6.73
N VAL A 172 -4.82 17.61 -7.44
CA VAL A 172 -3.77 17.97 -8.39
C VAL A 172 -2.68 18.72 -7.62
N PHE A 173 -1.48 18.15 -7.56
CA PHE A 173 -0.31 18.84 -7.03
C PHE A 173 0.45 19.51 -8.17
N ASP A 174 0.84 20.76 -7.97
CA ASP A 174 1.78 21.42 -8.87
C ASP A 174 3.18 20.83 -8.66
N GLY A 175 3.73 20.18 -9.69
CA GLY A 175 5.06 19.58 -9.67
C GLY A 175 6.18 20.59 -9.40
N SER A 176 5.97 21.88 -9.71
CA SER A 176 6.94 22.93 -9.35
C SER A 176 6.98 23.20 -7.85
N SER A 177 5.81 23.12 -7.19
CA SER A 177 5.67 23.27 -5.74
C SER A 177 6.22 22.06 -4.98
N ILE A 178 6.01 20.83 -5.49
CA ILE A 178 6.58 19.61 -4.90
C ILE A 178 8.11 19.64 -4.91
N ARG A 179 8.73 20.15 -5.98
CA ARG A 179 10.20 20.27 -6.07
C ARG A 179 10.82 21.25 -5.07
N LYS A 180 10.02 22.11 -4.43
CA LYS A 180 10.49 23.01 -3.37
C LYS A 180 10.45 22.35 -1.98
N LEU A 181 9.85 21.17 -1.87
CA LEU A 181 9.77 20.41 -0.63
C LEU A 181 10.83 19.33 -0.63
N ASN A 182 11.45 19.06 0.50
CA ASN A 182 12.35 17.92 0.63
C ASN A 182 11.58 16.60 0.83
N LEU A 183 12.32 15.48 0.81
CA LEU A 183 11.80 14.13 0.99
C LEU A 183 10.88 13.99 2.22
N TRP A 184 11.32 14.52 3.36
CA TRP A 184 10.64 14.36 4.65
C TRP A 184 9.31 15.10 4.67
N SER A 185 9.29 16.31 4.12
CA SER A 185 8.08 17.10 3.94
C SER A 185 7.07 16.39 3.05
N ILE A 186 7.52 15.86 1.90
CA ILE A 186 6.67 15.11 0.96
C ILE A 186 6.10 13.85 1.66
N LYS A 187 6.96 13.09 2.36
CA LYS A 187 6.56 11.90 3.10
C LYS A 187 5.43 12.20 4.08
N ARG A 188 5.59 13.22 4.93
CA ARG A 188 4.59 13.58 5.94
C ARG A 188 3.30 14.05 5.29
N ILE A 189 3.37 14.99 4.34
CA ILE A 189 2.19 15.57 3.69
C ILE A 189 1.37 14.50 2.96
N ILE A 190 2.01 13.68 2.14
CA ILE A 190 1.31 12.64 1.36
C ILE A 190 0.71 11.59 2.27
N THR A 191 1.44 11.17 3.31
CA THR A 191 0.92 10.16 4.24
C THR A 191 -0.26 10.71 5.05
N GLU A 192 -0.19 11.92 5.58
CA GLU A 192 -1.32 12.53 6.32
C GLU A 192 -2.56 12.69 5.44
N LYS A 193 -2.41 13.17 4.20
CA LYS A 193 -3.55 13.26 3.26
C LYS A 193 -4.12 11.91 2.88
N THR A 194 -3.27 10.88 2.82
CA THR A 194 -3.73 9.50 2.61
C THR A 194 -4.56 9.01 3.80
N LEU A 195 -4.10 9.27 5.02
CA LEU A 195 -4.82 8.87 6.23
C LEU A 195 -6.18 9.57 6.34
N GLU A 196 -6.28 10.86 5.98
CA GLU A 196 -7.55 11.59 5.86
C GLU A 196 -8.53 10.89 4.91
N VAL A 197 -8.06 10.47 3.73
CA VAL A 197 -8.89 9.73 2.75
C VAL A 197 -9.33 8.39 3.32
N MET A 198 -8.41 7.64 3.95
CA MET A 198 -8.72 6.36 4.57
C MET A 198 -9.77 6.48 5.69
N ASP A 199 -9.75 7.57 6.46
CA ASP A 199 -10.74 7.84 7.51
C ASP A 199 -12.14 8.06 6.95
N VAL A 200 -12.26 8.72 5.80
CA VAL A 200 -13.55 8.88 5.13
C VAL A 200 -14.01 7.56 4.51
N LEU A 201 -13.10 6.82 3.86
CA LEU A 201 -13.39 5.50 3.30
C LEU A 201 -13.79 4.48 4.38
N ALA A 202 -13.32 4.62 5.62
CA ALA A 202 -13.70 3.74 6.72
C ALA A 202 -15.19 3.74 7.04
N ASN A 203 -15.95 4.76 6.60
CA ASN A 203 -17.42 4.77 6.67
C ASN A 203 -18.05 3.68 5.78
N ASN A 204 -17.38 3.26 4.71
CA ASN A 204 -17.74 2.11 3.90
C ASN A 204 -16.55 1.12 3.83
N PRO A 205 -16.48 0.13 4.74
CA PRO A 205 -15.33 -0.76 4.83
C PRO A 205 -14.95 -1.46 3.53
N LYS A 206 -15.94 -1.80 2.67
CA LYS A 206 -15.67 -2.41 1.36
C LYS A 206 -14.83 -1.48 0.46
N ASP A 207 -15.12 -0.19 0.48
CA ASP A 207 -14.39 0.80 -0.31
C ASP A 207 -12.97 0.95 0.25
N LEU A 208 -12.81 1.03 1.57
CA LEU A 208 -11.48 1.05 2.20
C LEU A 208 -10.62 -0.17 1.82
N TYR A 209 -11.19 -1.38 1.88
CA TYR A 209 -10.46 -2.61 1.54
C TYR A 209 -10.08 -2.64 0.07
N THR A 210 -10.99 -2.20 -0.80
CA THR A 210 -10.78 -2.16 -2.25
C THR A 210 -9.73 -1.11 -2.61
N TRP A 211 -9.81 0.07 -2.00
CA TRP A 211 -8.81 1.13 -2.14
C TRP A 211 -7.42 0.63 -1.74
N TYR A 212 -7.29 -0.01 -0.56
CA TYR A 212 -6.02 -0.57 -0.10
C TYR A 212 -5.53 -1.67 -1.04
N ALA A 213 -6.42 -2.52 -1.52
CA ALA A 213 -6.07 -3.63 -2.42
C ALA A 213 -5.50 -3.12 -3.75
N VAL A 214 -6.15 -2.14 -4.37
CA VAL A 214 -5.70 -1.49 -5.61
C VAL A 214 -4.37 -0.78 -5.37
N PHE A 215 -4.27 0.03 -4.31
CA PHE A 215 -3.04 0.71 -3.91
C PHE A 215 -1.87 -0.28 -3.76
N SER A 216 -2.06 -1.31 -2.95
CA SER A 216 -1.01 -2.26 -2.59
C SER A 216 -0.55 -3.10 -3.79
N ALA A 217 -1.48 -3.60 -4.60
CA ALA A 217 -1.17 -4.37 -5.81
C ALA A 217 -0.43 -3.52 -6.85
N GLU A 218 -0.86 -2.27 -7.07
CA GLU A 218 -0.22 -1.38 -8.02
C GLU A 218 1.20 -1.02 -7.62
N LEU A 219 1.44 -0.76 -6.33
CA LEU A 219 2.79 -0.56 -5.83
C LEU A 219 3.66 -1.81 -6.04
N ALA A 220 3.11 -3.01 -5.81
CA ALA A 220 3.82 -4.27 -6.03
C ALA A 220 4.17 -4.50 -7.51
N THR A 221 3.27 -4.13 -8.42
CA THR A 221 3.50 -4.24 -9.87
C THR A 221 4.49 -3.20 -10.39
N LYS A 222 4.36 -1.93 -9.98
CA LYS A 222 5.20 -0.83 -10.50
C LYS A 222 6.59 -0.79 -9.87
N TYR A 223 6.72 -1.22 -8.62
CA TYR A 223 7.97 -1.11 -7.86
C TYR A 223 8.37 -2.44 -7.20
N PRO A 224 8.51 -3.54 -7.95
CA PRO A 224 8.72 -4.88 -7.38
C PRO A 224 10.00 -4.98 -6.54
N LYS A 225 11.04 -4.20 -6.86
CA LYS A 225 12.32 -4.17 -6.13
C LYS A 225 12.20 -3.67 -4.67
N VAL A 226 11.12 -2.95 -4.34
CA VAL A 226 10.91 -2.37 -3.00
C VAL A 226 10.37 -3.41 -2.02
N TRP A 227 9.66 -4.44 -2.51
CA TRP A 227 8.85 -5.32 -1.69
C TRP A 227 9.47 -6.71 -1.57
N GLN A 228 9.96 -7.05 -0.38
CA GLN A 228 10.62 -8.32 -0.13
C GLN A 228 9.70 -9.37 0.51
N THR A 229 8.67 -8.94 1.25
CA THR A 229 7.78 -9.88 1.96
C THR A 229 6.73 -10.45 1.02
N LYS A 230 6.37 -11.73 1.24
CA LYS A 230 5.40 -12.46 0.40
C LYS A 230 4.10 -11.70 0.15
N ILE A 231 3.54 -11.08 1.19
CA ILE A 231 2.30 -10.31 1.06
C ILE A 231 2.55 -9.02 0.26
N ARG A 232 3.57 -8.23 0.61
CA ARG A 232 3.81 -6.92 -0.02
C ARG A 232 4.24 -7.02 -1.48
N SER A 233 4.90 -8.11 -1.87
CA SER A 233 5.33 -8.35 -3.26
C SER A 233 4.25 -8.96 -4.14
N THR A 234 3.12 -9.38 -3.57
CA THR A 234 2.01 -9.96 -4.33
C THR A 234 1.38 -8.89 -5.22
N GLN A 235 1.24 -9.19 -6.51
CA GLN A 235 0.60 -8.31 -7.49
C GLN A 235 -0.91 -8.55 -7.63
N ASP A 236 -1.44 -9.62 -7.04
CA ASP A 236 -2.87 -9.93 -7.06
C ASP A 236 -3.62 -9.06 -6.03
N PRO A 237 -4.51 -8.15 -6.47
CA PRO A 237 -5.28 -7.31 -5.56
C PRO A 237 -6.23 -8.11 -4.65
N ARG A 238 -6.64 -9.33 -5.02
CA ARG A 238 -7.51 -10.17 -4.16
C ARG A 238 -6.83 -10.59 -2.86
N VAL A 239 -5.52 -10.80 -2.90
CA VAL A 239 -4.74 -11.15 -1.71
C VAL A 239 -4.72 -9.98 -0.74
N HIS A 240 -4.49 -8.77 -1.24
CA HIS A 240 -4.53 -7.55 -0.44
C HIS A 240 -5.94 -7.23 0.07
N LEU A 241 -6.97 -7.47 -0.74
CA LEU A 241 -8.38 -7.31 -0.35
C LEU A 241 -8.74 -8.26 0.80
N ASN A 242 -8.37 -9.54 0.68
CA ASN A 242 -8.62 -10.54 1.71
C ASN A 242 -7.84 -10.25 3.00
N TRP A 243 -6.61 -9.75 2.90
CA TRP A 243 -5.86 -9.32 4.07
C TRP A 243 -6.52 -8.10 4.74
N ALA A 244 -6.86 -7.09 3.94
CA ALA A 244 -7.47 -5.85 4.43
C ALA A 244 -8.86 -6.07 5.03
N SER A 245 -9.62 -7.07 4.57
CA SER A 245 -10.93 -7.44 5.14
C SER A 245 -10.83 -8.21 6.46
N GLN A 246 -9.63 -8.60 6.89
CA GLN A 246 -9.39 -9.27 8.17
C GLN A 246 -8.56 -8.44 9.16
N ALA A 247 -7.69 -7.56 8.67
CA ALA A 247 -6.78 -6.76 9.50
C ALA A 247 -7.52 -5.65 10.27
N PRO A 248 -7.15 -5.36 11.55
CA PRO A 248 -7.67 -4.17 12.23
C PRO A 248 -7.40 -2.89 11.43
N PHE A 249 -8.29 -1.90 11.49
CA PHE A 249 -8.14 -0.65 10.72
C PHE A 249 -6.77 0.02 10.91
N GLN A 250 -6.31 0.10 12.17
CA GLN A 250 -5.00 0.64 12.52
C GLN A 250 -3.83 -0.12 11.90
N HIS A 251 -4.01 -1.40 11.57
CA HIS A 251 -2.99 -2.19 10.86
C HIS A 251 -2.95 -1.83 9.37
N ILE A 252 -4.12 -1.63 8.75
CA ILE A 252 -4.21 -1.17 7.35
C ILE A 252 -3.55 0.21 7.24
N LYS A 253 -3.87 1.14 8.15
CA LYS A 253 -3.21 2.46 8.21
C LYS A 253 -1.69 2.35 8.37
N SER A 254 -1.21 1.56 9.34
CA SER A 254 0.24 1.39 9.53
C SER A 254 0.94 0.81 8.31
N GLU A 255 0.29 -0.13 7.62
CA GLU A 255 0.87 -0.76 6.44
C GLU A 255 0.90 0.23 5.25
N THR A 256 -0.13 1.06 5.10
CA THR A 256 -0.13 2.17 4.13
C THR A 256 1.01 3.17 4.42
N ILE A 257 1.18 3.57 5.68
CA ILE A 257 2.27 4.46 6.12
C ILE A 257 3.63 3.86 5.73
N ILE A 258 3.88 2.60 6.10
CA ILE A 258 5.15 1.91 5.84
C ILE A 258 5.41 1.82 4.33
N LYS A 259 4.41 1.42 3.54
CA LYS A 259 4.53 1.33 2.07
C LYS A 259 4.88 2.68 1.44
N LEU A 260 4.17 3.73 1.83
CA LEU A 260 4.41 5.08 1.31
C LEU A 260 5.82 5.55 1.63
N HIS A 261 6.24 5.49 2.90
CA HIS A 261 7.57 5.93 3.32
C HIS A 261 8.68 5.12 2.66
N LYS A 262 8.55 3.79 2.61
CA LYS A 262 9.53 2.89 2.01
C LYS A 262 9.70 3.14 0.51
N LEU A 263 8.59 3.35 -0.21
CA LEU A 263 8.64 3.68 -1.63
C LEU A 263 9.25 5.06 -1.87
N MET A 264 8.84 6.08 -1.11
CA MET A 264 9.39 7.44 -1.27
C MET A 264 10.89 7.50 -0.98
N ASN A 265 11.36 6.74 0.01
CA ASN A 265 12.80 6.53 0.24
C ASN A 265 13.51 5.97 -1.00
N PHE A 266 12.99 4.87 -1.53
CA PHE A 266 13.56 4.23 -2.71
C PHE A 266 13.62 5.19 -3.91
N LEU A 267 12.54 5.94 -4.16
CA LEU A 267 12.46 6.89 -5.26
C LEU A 267 13.38 8.10 -5.09
N ASN A 268 13.70 8.49 -3.86
CA ASN A 268 14.61 9.61 -3.57
C ASN A 268 16.09 9.21 -3.51
N GLN A 269 16.39 7.93 -3.64
CA GLN A 269 17.77 7.41 -3.73
C GLN A 269 18.15 7.03 -5.17
N SER A 270 17.21 7.10 -6.11
CA SER A 270 17.35 6.51 -7.43
C SER A 270 18.11 7.42 -8.41
N ASN A 271 19.44 7.41 -8.29
CA ASN A 271 20.37 7.38 -9.43
C ASN A 271 20.80 5.90 -9.68
N LEU A 272 19.84 5.04 -10.02
CA LEU A 272 20.07 3.63 -10.39
C LEU A 272 19.54 3.34 -11.79
#